data_AF-A0A2G5D2S4-F1
#
_entry.id   AF-A0A2G5D2S4-F1
#
_cell.length_a   1.000
_cell.length_b   1.000
_cell.length_c   1.000
_cell.angle_alpha   90.00
_cell.angle_beta   90.00
_cell.angle_gamma   90.00
#
_symmetry.space_group_name_H-M   'P 1'
#
loop_
_entity.id
_entity.type
_entity.pdbx_description
1 polymer ?
#
loop_
_entity_poly.entity_id
_entity_poly.type
_entity_poly.pdbx_seq_one_letter_code
_entity_poly.pdbx_strand_id
1 'polypeptide(L)'
;MAESSSNACESSSSSFSSSLQDTEEDRTIASILSEETYTEGGKLGKRLSHLDSIPHTPRVNGLIPDVDDATLDHERLLDRLSTYGLAELQIEGDGNCQFRALADQLFRNPDYHKHVRKQVVKQLKHHRNLYESYVPMNYKSYLKKMKRSGEWGDHLTLQAAADKYAAKICLLTSFRETCFIEIVPRDNSYSRGALLCC
;
A
#
# COMPACT_ATOMS: atom_id res chain seq x y z
N MET A 1 -43.79 -39.15 27.56
CA MET A 1 -42.46 -39.04 28.19
C MET A 1 -41.65 -38.11 27.31
N ALA A 2 -41.46 -36.88 27.76
CA ALA A 2 -40.69 -35.85 27.09
C ALA A 2 -39.47 -35.59 27.97
N GLU A 3 -38.26 -35.67 27.41
CA GLU A 3 -37.06 -35.17 28.07
C GLU A 3 -36.45 -34.07 27.21
N SER A 4 -36.61 -32.85 27.73
CA SER A 4 -35.80 -31.69 27.43
C SER A 4 -34.50 -31.77 28.21
N SER A 5 -33.36 -31.51 27.56
CA SER A 5 -32.13 -31.14 28.26
C SER A 5 -31.51 -29.93 27.59
N SER A 6 -31.14 -28.98 28.44
CA SER A 6 -30.74 -27.60 28.20
C SER A 6 -29.26 -27.39 28.46
N ASN A 7 -28.78 -26.20 28.07
CA ASN A 7 -27.53 -25.49 28.43
C ASN A 7 -26.28 -25.85 27.61
N ALA A 8 -25.38 -24.91 27.23
CA ALA A 8 -25.19 -23.50 27.58
C ALA A 8 -24.57 -22.73 26.41
N CYS A 9 -24.85 -21.41 26.34
CA CYS A 9 -24.18 -20.45 25.46
C CYS A 9 -23.00 -19.83 26.21
N GLU A 10 -21.76 -20.10 25.78
CA GLU A 10 -20.57 -19.37 26.23
C GLU A 10 -20.42 -18.10 25.39
N SER A 11 -20.60 -16.94 26.02
CA SER A 11 -20.44 -15.63 25.38
C SER A 11 -18.97 -15.19 25.38
N SER A 12 -18.56 -14.65 24.24
CA SER A 12 -17.21 -14.21 23.91
C SER A 12 -16.79 -12.91 24.62
N SER A 13 -15.56 -12.88 25.13
CA SER A 13 -14.88 -11.69 25.67
C SER A 13 -13.66 -11.31 24.82
N SER A 14 -13.87 -10.81 23.60
CA SER A 14 -12.76 -10.39 22.71
C SER A 14 -12.84 -8.95 22.19
N SER A 15 -13.91 -8.21 22.50
CA SER A 15 -14.14 -6.89 21.89
C SER A 15 -13.36 -5.73 22.53
N PHE A 16 -12.89 -5.86 23.77
CA PHE A 16 -12.26 -4.74 24.48
C PHE A 16 -10.75 -4.56 24.18
N SER A 17 -10.03 -5.63 23.85
CA SER A 17 -8.57 -5.55 23.60
C SER A 17 -8.21 -4.87 22.28
N SER A 18 -9.05 -5.00 21.25
CA SER A 18 -8.77 -4.47 19.91
C SER A 18 -8.79 -2.95 19.85
N SER A 19 -9.63 -2.30 20.68
CA SER A 19 -9.80 -0.84 20.62
C SER A 19 -8.66 -0.06 21.27
N LEU A 20 -7.96 -0.65 22.24
CA LEU A 20 -6.85 0.02 22.93
C LEU A 20 -5.57 -0.03 22.10
N GLN A 21 -5.26 -1.20 21.52
CA GLN A 21 -4.13 -1.36 20.59
C GLN A 21 -4.26 -0.44 19.38
N ASP A 22 -5.47 -0.31 18.82
CA ASP A 22 -5.75 0.63 17.73
C ASP A 22 -5.37 2.09 18.09
N THR A 23 -5.63 2.53 19.33
CA THR A 23 -5.32 3.92 19.73
C THR A 23 -3.84 4.14 20.04
N GLU A 24 -3.13 3.11 20.48
CA GLU A 24 -1.70 3.19 20.76
C GLU A 24 -0.88 3.21 19.47
N GLU A 25 -1.22 2.34 18.52
CA GLU A 25 -0.62 2.34 17.18
C GLU A 25 -0.85 3.69 16.48
N ASP A 26 -2.08 4.23 16.53
CA ASP A 26 -2.40 5.54 15.96
C ASP A 26 -1.55 6.68 16.58
N ARG A 27 -1.25 6.62 17.89
CA ARG A 27 -0.41 7.61 18.59
C ARG A 27 1.05 7.51 18.19
N THR A 28 1.60 6.30 18.14
CA THR A 28 2.99 6.08 17.72
C THR A 28 3.19 6.54 16.28
N ILE A 29 2.23 6.22 15.41
CA ILE A 29 2.21 6.69 14.03
C ILE A 29 2.12 8.22 13.97
N ALA A 30 1.25 8.85 14.76
CA ALA A 30 1.18 10.31 14.81
C ALA A 30 2.52 10.94 15.23
N SER A 31 3.25 10.33 16.17
CA SER A 31 4.61 10.78 16.56
C SER A 31 5.57 10.70 15.39
N ILE A 32 5.67 9.54 14.72
CA ILE A 32 6.54 9.34 13.54
C ILE A 32 6.16 10.30 12.41
N LEU A 33 4.86 10.53 12.20
CA LEU A 33 4.37 11.47 11.20
C LEU A 33 4.79 12.90 11.51
N SER A 34 4.83 13.30 12.78
CA SER A 34 5.21 14.64 13.23
C SER A 34 6.72 14.87 13.24
N GLU A 35 7.52 13.85 13.58
CA GLU A 35 9.00 13.94 13.62
C GLU A 35 9.62 14.13 12.23
N GLU A 36 9.06 13.49 11.19
CA GLU A 36 9.56 13.63 9.80
C GLU A 36 9.30 15.01 9.17
N THR A 37 8.38 15.82 9.72
CA THR A 37 8.14 17.19 9.19
C THR A 37 9.35 18.11 9.35
N TYR A 38 10.29 17.75 10.22
CA TYR A 38 11.47 18.58 10.51
C TYR A 38 12.74 18.18 9.74
N THR A 39 12.78 17.02 9.06
CA THR A 39 14.07 16.49 8.57
C THR A 39 14.22 16.22 7.08
N GLU A 40 13.22 15.76 6.29
CA GLU A 40 13.55 15.25 4.93
C GLU A 40 12.53 15.42 3.78
N GLY A 41 11.53 16.29 3.91
CA GLY A 41 10.41 16.47 2.94
C GLY A 41 10.75 16.94 1.50
N GLY A 42 12.00 16.86 1.02
CA GLY A 42 12.39 17.33 -0.31
C GLY A 42 13.54 16.60 -1.02
N LYS A 43 14.07 15.50 -0.48
CA LYS A 43 15.22 14.79 -1.11
C LYS A 43 14.82 13.78 -2.19
N LEU A 44 13.71 13.05 -2.03
CA LEU A 44 13.31 12.00 -2.98
C LEU A 44 12.99 12.55 -4.37
N GLY A 45 12.22 13.65 -4.46
CA GLY A 45 11.88 14.27 -5.75
C GLY A 45 13.09 14.85 -6.50
N LYS A 46 14.13 15.28 -5.79
CA LYS A 46 15.37 15.80 -6.39
C LYS A 46 16.29 14.70 -6.94
N ARG A 47 16.21 13.48 -6.42
CA ARG A 47 17.04 12.35 -6.88
C ARG A 47 16.50 11.68 -8.15
N LEU A 48 15.23 11.89 -8.49
CA LEU A 48 14.54 11.20 -9.58
C LEU A 48 14.13 12.15 -10.72
N SER A 49 14.52 13.43 -10.68
CA SER A 49 14.15 14.46 -11.67
C SER A 49 14.69 14.22 -13.08
N HIS A 50 15.59 13.25 -13.27
CA HIS A 50 16.14 12.87 -14.56
C HIS A 50 15.30 11.81 -15.29
N LEU A 51 14.19 11.35 -14.70
CA LEU A 51 13.28 10.39 -15.33
C LEU A 51 12.17 11.11 -16.06
N ASP A 52 12.12 10.93 -17.38
CA ASP A 52 10.95 11.30 -18.18
C ASP A 52 9.76 10.47 -17.70
N SER A 53 8.83 11.12 -17.01
CA SER A 53 7.61 10.48 -16.52
C SER A 53 6.74 10.12 -17.73
N ILE A 54 6.61 8.84 -18.04
CA ILE A 54 5.70 8.36 -19.08
C ILE A 54 4.31 8.21 -18.45
N PRO A 55 3.25 8.83 -19.02
CA PRO A 55 1.90 8.68 -18.51
C PRO A 55 1.50 7.20 -18.42
N HIS A 56 1.20 6.74 -17.21
CA HIS A 56 0.85 5.34 -16.97
C HIS A 56 -0.47 5.00 -17.67
N THR A 57 -0.44 3.99 -18.54
CA THR A 57 -1.65 3.33 -19.06
C THR A 57 -1.79 1.98 -18.33
N PRO A 58 -2.82 1.79 -17.48
CA PRO A 58 -3.02 0.53 -16.78
C PRO A 58 -3.17 -0.64 -17.76
N ARG A 59 -2.40 -1.71 -17.55
CA ARG A 59 -2.54 -2.99 -18.26
C ARG A 59 -2.88 -4.08 -17.26
N VAL A 60 -3.78 -4.99 -17.63
CA VAL A 60 -4.07 -6.19 -16.85
C VAL A 60 -2.99 -7.22 -17.17
N ASN A 61 -2.18 -7.63 -16.19
CA ASN A 61 -1.24 -8.73 -16.35
C ASN A 61 -2.04 -10.03 -16.52
N GLY A 62 -2.27 -10.43 -17.77
CA GLY A 62 -3.09 -11.60 -18.10
C GLY A 62 -2.40 -12.94 -17.86
N LEU A 63 -1.06 -12.96 -17.75
CA LEU A 63 -0.25 -14.17 -17.58
C LEU A 63 0.85 -13.90 -16.53
N ILE A 64 1.10 -14.90 -15.68
CA ILE A 64 2.29 -14.92 -14.81
C ILE A 64 3.50 -15.13 -15.74
N PRO A 65 4.56 -14.31 -15.67
CA PRO A 65 5.76 -14.49 -16.48
C PRO A 65 6.38 -15.87 -16.24
N ASP A 66 6.99 -16.46 -17.27
CA ASP A 66 7.82 -17.66 -17.09
C ASP A 66 9.00 -17.35 -16.15
N VAL A 67 9.57 -18.37 -15.50
CA VAL A 67 10.64 -18.22 -14.49
C VAL A 67 11.87 -17.51 -15.07
N ASP A 68 12.16 -17.75 -16.35
CA ASP A 68 13.24 -17.08 -17.09
C ASP A 68 12.96 -15.58 -17.27
N ASP A 69 11.73 -15.21 -17.62
CA ASP A 69 11.30 -13.80 -17.72
C ASP A 69 11.32 -13.10 -16.36
N ALA A 70 10.92 -13.78 -15.28
CA ALA A 70 10.95 -13.23 -13.93
C ALA A 70 12.38 -12.94 -13.44
N THR A 71 13.34 -13.81 -13.80
CA THR A 71 14.76 -13.61 -13.47
C THR A 71 15.34 -12.42 -14.21
N LEU A 72 15.09 -12.33 -15.52
CA LEU A 72 15.50 -11.19 -16.34
C LEU A 72 14.86 -9.87 -15.91
N ASP A 73 13.60 -9.91 -15.46
CA ASP A 73 12.91 -8.74 -14.92
C ASP A 73 13.53 -8.29 -13.59
N HIS A 74 13.91 -9.22 -12.72
CA HIS A 74 14.59 -8.90 -11.47
C HIS A 74 15.99 -8.32 -11.70
N GLU A 75 16.80 -8.91 -12.59
CA GLU A 75 18.11 -8.35 -12.98
C GLU A 75 17.96 -6.92 -13.52
N ARG A 76 16.98 -6.69 -14.38
CA ARG A 76 16.71 -5.35 -14.94
C ARG A 76 16.32 -4.34 -13.86
N LEU A 77 15.59 -4.76 -12.82
CA LEU A 77 15.25 -3.93 -11.68
C LEU A 77 16.49 -3.62 -10.81
N LEU A 78 17.34 -4.61 -10.56
CA LEU A 78 18.58 -4.45 -9.80
C LEU A 78 19.55 -3.48 -10.50
N ASP A 79 19.71 -3.59 -11.81
CA ASP A 79 20.54 -2.66 -12.60
C ASP A 79 20.03 -1.22 -12.50
N ARG A 80 18.70 -1.04 -12.52
CA ARG A 80 18.07 0.27 -12.35
C ARG A 80 18.31 0.80 -10.94
N LEU A 81 18.08 0.00 -9.90
CA LEU A 81 18.33 0.40 -8.52
C LEU A 81 19.79 0.83 -8.33
N SER A 82 20.74 0.04 -8.85
CA SER A 82 22.18 0.34 -8.84
C SER A 82 22.49 1.68 -9.53
N THR A 83 21.92 1.91 -10.72
CA THR A 83 22.09 3.17 -11.47
C THR A 83 21.64 4.39 -10.67
N TYR A 84 20.63 4.27 -9.82
CA TYR A 84 20.11 5.36 -8.99
C TYR A 84 20.70 5.43 -7.57
N GLY A 85 21.66 4.54 -7.25
CA GLY A 85 22.21 4.42 -5.89
C GLY A 85 21.15 4.07 -4.86
N LEU A 86 20.25 3.14 -5.21
CA LEU A 86 19.19 2.61 -4.38
C LEU A 86 19.47 1.14 -4.06
N ALA A 87 18.96 0.68 -2.92
CA ALA A 87 18.96 -0.72 -2.54
C ALA A 87 17.53 -1.17 -2.28
N GLU A 88 17.17 -2.36 -2.75
CA GLU A 88 15.88 -2.97 -2.43
C GLU A 88 15.86 -3.49 -1.00
N LEU A 89 14.72 -3.32 -0.34
CA LEU A 89 14.41 -4.05 0.88
C LEU A 89 13.50 -5.22 0.49
N GLN A 90 13.96 -6.43 0.75
CA GLN A 90 13.18 -7.64 0.48
C GLN A 90 11.96 -7.70 1.40
N ILE A 91 10.77 -7.68 0.79
CA ILE A 91 9.48 -7.80 1.46
C ILE A 91 8.91 -9.18 1.17
N GLU A 92 8.21 -9.78 2.15
CA GLU A 92 7.51 -11.04 1.94
C GLU A 92 6.57 -10.97 0.72
N GLY A 93 6.73 -11.90 -0.22
CA GLY A 93 5.91 -12.03 -1.43
C GLY A 93 4.52 -12.61 -1.16
N ASP A 94 3.82 -12.11 -0.15
CA ASP A 94 2.45 -12.47 0.19
C ASP A 94 1.45 -11.42 -0.33
N GLY A 95 0.15 -11.66 -0.15
CA GLY A 95 -0.87 -10.67 -0.53
C GLY A 95 -0.89 -9.39 0.32
N ASN A 96 0.07 -9.19 1.22
CA ASN A 96 0.26 -7.96 1.99
C ASN A 96 1.46 -7.13 1.52
N CYS A 97 2.26 -7.64 0.57
CA CYS A 97 3.50 -7.03 0.12
C CYS A 97 3.38 -5.52 -0.18
N GLN A 98 2.34 -5.10 -0.92
CA GLN A 98 2.12 -3.68 -1.25
C GLN A 98 1.93 -2.83 0.01
N PHE A 99 1.18 -3.32 1.01
CA PHE A 99 0.95 -2.59 2.26
C PHE A 99 2.15 -2.63 3.19
N ARG A 100 2.96 -3.70 3.16
CA ARG A 100 4.23 -3.80 3.89
C ARG A 100 5.25 -2.80 3.33
N ALA A 101 5.37 -2.73 2.01
CA ALA A 101 6.26 -1.79 1.35
C ALA A 101 5.82 -0.32 1.58
N LEU A 102 4.51 -0.04 1.55
CA LEU A 102 3.98 1.28 1.96
C LEU A 102 4.27 1.57 3.44
N ALA A 103 4.09 0.61 4.33
CA ALA A 103 4.35 0.78 5.76
C ALA A 103 5.83 1.05 6.04
N ASP A 104 6.73 0.34 5.37
CA ASP A 104 8.17 0.61 5.43
C ASP A 104 8.51 2.02 4.94
N GLN A 105 7.99 2.45 3.79
CA GLN A 105 8.33 3.76 3.24
C GLN A 105 7.73 4.93 4.03
N LEU A 106 6.57 4.74 4.66
CA LEU A 106 5.87 5.79 5.41
C LEU A 106 6.24 5.83 6.90
N PHE A 107 6.59 4.68 7.48
CA PHE A 107 6.78 4.51 8.93
C PHE A 107 8.10 3.82 9.30
N ARG A 108 8.94 3.48 8.31
CA ARG A 108 10.21 2.73 8.51
C ARG A 108 10.01 1.39 9.22
N ASN A 109 8.81 0.82 9.11
CA ASN A 109 8.50 -0.45 9.73
C ASN A 109 7.37 -1.18 8.95
N PRO A 110 7.66 -2.32 8.29
CA PRO A 110 6.69 -3.07 7.49
C PRO A 110 5.60 -3.75 8.33
N ASP A 111 5.75 -3.88 9.65
CA ASP A 111 4.74 -4.50 10.52
C ASP A 111 3.46 -3.67 10.66
N TYR A 112 3.53 -2.37 10.34
CA TYR A 112 2.36 -1.50 10.27
C TYR A 112 1.46 -1.74 9.04
N HIS A 113 1.74 -2.76 8.21
CA HIS A 113 0.95 -3.05 7.01
C HIS A 113 -0.56 -3.22 7.26
N LYS A 114 -0.96 -3.75 8.43
CA LYS A 114 -2.37 -3.88 8.82
C LYS A 114 -3.02 -2.52 9.03
N HIS A 115 -2.32 -1.62 9.71
CA HIS A 115 -2.76 -0.24 9.89
C HIS A 115 -2.86 0.48 8.55
N VAL A 116 -1.83 0.36 7.69
CA VAL A 116 -1.85 0.97 6.35
C VAL A 116 -3.07 0.49 5.55
N ARG A 117 -3.30 -0.82 5.47
CA ARG A 117 -4.47 -1.39 4.79
C ARG A 117 -5.77 -0.81 5.35
N LYS A 118 -5.91 -0.74 6.68
CA LYS A 118 -7.09 -0.20 7.34
C LYS A 118 -7.35 1.26 6.94
N GLN A 119 -6.32 2.12 6.95
CA GLN A 119 -6.45 3.52 6.57
C GLN A 119 -6.75 3.70 5.08
N VAL A 120 -6.12 2.91 4.21
CA VAL A 120 -6.37 2.93 2.76
C VAL A 120 -7.82 2.52 2.47
N VAL A 121 -8.31 1.42 3.06
CA VAL A 121 -9.71 1.00 2.91
C VAL A 121 -10.68 2.05 3.50
N LYS A 122 -10.29 2.72 4.59
CA LYS A 122 -11.07 3.84 5.15
C LYS A 122 -11.14 5.00 4.15
N GLN A 123 -10.03 5.37 3.51
CA GLN A 123 -9.98 6.42 2.49
C GLN A 123 -10.90 6.08 1.31
N LEU A 124 -10.77 4.87 0.75
CA LEU A 124 -11.61 4.35 -0.33
C LEU A 124 -13.10 4.43 0.05
N LYS A 125 -13.45 4.02 1.27
CA LYS A 125 -14.84 4.03 1.74
C LYS A 125 -15.42 5.45 1.89
N HIS A 126 -14.66 6.40 2.44
CA HIS A 126 -15.16 7.76 2.72
C HIS A 126 -15.24 8.63 1.46
N HIS A 127 -14.33 8.42 0.51
CA HIS A 127 -14.27 9.20 -0.73
C HIS A 127 -14.65 8.33 -1.95
N ARG A 128 -15.72 7.54 -1.81
CA ARG A 128 -16.18 6.57 -2.82
C ARG A 128 -16.28 7.16 -4.23
N ASN A 129 -16.80 8.39 -4.34
CA ASN A 129 -16.99 9.10 -5.60
C ASN A 129 -15.68 9.31 -6.39
N LEU A 130 -14.52 9.27 -5.73
CA LEU A 130 -13.22 9.44 -6.38
C LEU A 130 -12.70 8.15 -7.04
N TYR A 131 -13.13 6.98 -6.55
CA TYR A 131 -12.54 5.69 -6.90
C TYR A 131 -13.52 4.73 -7.59
N GLU A 132 -14.82 4.85 -7.31
CA GLU A 132 -15.81 3.87 -7.73
C GLU A 132 -15.87 3.65 -9.25
N SER A 133 -15.72 4.70 -10.04
CA SER A 133 -15.76 4.61 -11.51
C SER A 133 -14.67 3.72 -12.11
N TYR A 134 -13.60 3.46 -11.37
CA TYR A 134 -12.47 2.63 -11.80
C TYR A 134 -12.59 1.17 -11.36
N VAL A 135 -13.61 0.84 -10.56
CA VAL A 135 -13.83 -0.51 -10.06
C VAL A 135 -14.83 -1.22 -10.97
N PRO A 136 -14.45 -2.30 -11.67
CA PRO A 136 -15.33 -3.00 -12.63
C PRO A 136 -16.43 -3.82 -11.96
N MET A 137 -16.40 -3.95 -10.62
CA MET A 137 -17.36 -4.71 -9.83
C MET A 137 -18.13 -3.80 -8.86
N ASN A 138 -19.12 -4.38 -8.16
CA ASN A 138 -19.82 -3.67 -7.11
C ASN A 138 -18.83 -3.14 -6.05
N TYR A 139 -18.88 -1.82 -5.80
CA TYR A 139 -17.92 -1.16 -4.92
C TYR A 139 -17.92 -1.69 -3.48
N LYS A 140 -19.08 -2.09 -2.94
CA LYS A 140 -19.15 -2.67 -1.59
C LYS A 140 -18.44 -4.03 -1.53
N SER A 141 -18.57 -4.84 -2.58
CA SER A 141 -17.87 -6.13 -2.70
C SER A 141 -16.35 -5.92 -2.80
N TYR A 142 -15.93 -4.93 -3.60
CA TYR A 142 -14.53 -4.52 -3.69
C TYR A 142 -13.95 -4.12 -2.32
N LEU A 143 -14.62 -3.24 -1.58
CA LEU A 143 -14.17 -2.84 -0.23
C LEU A 143 -14.10 -4.03 0.75
N LYS A 144 -15.08 -4.95 0.67
CA LYS A 144 -15.09 -6.16 1.51
C LYS A 144 -13.90 -7.07 1.18
N LYS A 145 -13.56 -7.19 -0.10
CA LYS A 145 -12.39 -7.93 -0.59
C LYS A 145 -11.11 -7.28 -0.05
N MET A 146 -10.94 -5.98 -0.29
CA MET A 146 -9.73 -5.23 0.04
C MET A 146 -9.44 -5.14 1.56
N LYS A 147 -10.49 -5.25 2.39
CA LYS A 147 -10.36 -5.33 3.86
C LYS A 147 -9.70 -6.63 4.33
N ARG A 148 -9.74 -7.71 3.56
CA ARG A 148 -9.20 -9.02 3.97
C ARG A 148 -7.67 -8.96 4.01
N SER A 149 -7.08 -9.49 5.08
CA SER A 149 -5.63 -9.72 5.15
C SER A 149 -5.21 -10.69 4.04
N GLY A 150 -4.08 -10.42 3.40
CA GLY A 150 -3.59 -11.20 2.26
C GLY A 150 -4.33 -10.95 0.94
N GLU A 151 -5.28 -10.01 0.89
CA GLU A 151 -5.82 -9.56 -0.40
C GLU A 151 -4.83 -8.61 -1.07
N TRP A 152 -4.49 -8.90 -2.32
CA TRP A 152 -3.52 -8.11 -3.07
C TRP A 152 -4.04 -6.69 -3.29
N GLY A 153 -3.14 -5.71 -3.09
CA GLY A 153 -3.42 -4.32 -3.44
C GLY A 153 -3.42 -4.11 -4.96
N ASP A 154 -3.98 -3.00 -5.40
CA ASP A 154 -4.06 -2.59 -6.80
C ASP A 154 -3.58 -1.13 -6.97
N HIS A 155 -3.86 -0.52 -8.12
CA HIS A 155 -3.53 0.88 -8.38
C HIS A 155 -4.40 1.85 -7.56
N LEU A 156 -5.63 1.47 -7.20
CA LEU A 156 -6.52 2.32 -6.40
C LEU A 156 -6.09 2.36 -4.94
N THR A 157 -5.55 1.26 -4.40
CA THR A 157 -4.98 1.26 -3.06
C THR A 157 -3.73 2.13 -2.98
N LEU A 158 -2.91 2.19 -4.03
CA LEU A 158 -1.80 3.13 -4.11
C LEU A 158 -2.28 4.59 -4.19
N GLN A 159 -3.25 4.90 -5.06
CA GLN A 159 -3.82 6.25 -5.14
C GLN A 159 -4.45 6.68 -3.81
N ALA A 160 -5.23 5.79 -3.18
CA ALA A 160 -5.83 6.06 -1.88
C ALA A 160 -4.78 6.19 -0.77
N ALA A 161 -3.65 5.48 -0.84
CA ALA A 161 -2.53 5.69 0.08
C ALA A 161 -1.89 7.06 -0.11
N ALA A 162 -1.63 7.47 -1.36
CA ALA A 162 -1.12 8.81 -1.66
C ALA A 162 -2.04 9.90 -1.09
N ASP A 163 -3.34 9.80 -1.39
CA ASP A 163 -4.35 10.76 -0.90
C ASP A 163 -4.45 10.75 0.63
N LYS A 164 -4.39 9.57 1.27
CA LYS A 164 -4.57 9.44 2.72
C LYS A 164 -3.39 10.00 3.52
N TYR A 165 -2.17 9.85 3.00
CA TYR A 165 -0.94 10.21 3.70
C TYR A 165 -0.29 11.48 3.17
N ALA A 166 -0.90 12.15 2.18
CA ALA A 166 -0.31 13.30 1.47
C ALA A 166 1.13 12.99 1.03
N ALA A 167 1.29 11.84 0.39
CA ALA A 167 2.59 11.30 0.00
C ALA A 167 2.64 11.06 -1.51
N LYS A 168 3.72 11.51 -2.15
CA LYS A 168 4.04 11.14 -3.54
C LYS A 168 4.61 9.72 -3.55
N ILE A 169 3.91 8.79 -4.19
CA ILE A 169 4.38 7.41 -4.35
C ILE A 169 5.03 7.28 -5.72
N CYS A 170 6.25 6.77 -5.76
CA CYS A 170 7.00 6.48 -6.96
C CYS A 170 7.16 4.97 -7.08
N LEU A 171 6.80 4.39 -8.22
CA LEU A 171 7.03 2.98 -8.53
C LEU A 171 8.21 2.89 -9.50
N LEU A 172 9.26 2.20 -9.09
CA LEU A 172 10.30 1.74 -10.01
C LEU A 172 9.95 0.32 -10.41
N THR A 173 9.47 0.15 -11.63
CA THR A 173 9.06 -1.17 -12.10
C THR A 173 10.21 -1.87 -12.80
N SER A 174 10.13 -3.19 -12.92
CA SER A 174 10.96 -3.90 -13.87
C SER A 174 10.58 -3.54 -15.30
N PHE A 175 9.36 -3.12 -15.67
CA PHE A 175 8.91 -3.02 -17.08
C PHE A 175 9.85 -2.26 -18.04
N ARG A 176 9.99 -2.75 -19.27
CA ARG A 176 10.91 -2.18 -20.28
C ARG A 176 10.54 -0.74 -20.65
N GLU A 177 9.26 -0.47 -20.86
CA GLU A 177 8.76 0.82 -21.37
C GLU A 177 8.29 1.76 -20.25
N THR A 178 7.75 1.24 -19.15
CA THR A 178 7.17 2.02 -18.04
C THR A 178 7.99 1.82 -16.77
N CYS A 179 9.28 2.15 -16.85
CA CYS A 179 10.22 1.94 -15.76
C CYS A 179 9.89 2.74 -14.49
N PHE A 180 9.19 3.86 -14.63
CA PHE A 180 8.91 4.77 -13.54
C PHE A 180 7.49 5.31 -13.61
N ILE A 181 6.75 5.19 -12.51
CA ILE A 181 5.37 5.66 -12.40
C ILE A 181 5.25 6.54 -11.16
N GLU A 182 4.70 7.74 -11.33
CA GLU A 182 4.40 8.64 -10.22
C GLU A 182 2.91 8.66 -9.91
N ILE A 183 2.60 8.50 -8.63
CA ILE A 183 1.25 8.59 -8.07
C ILE A 183 1.28 9.74 -7.06
N VAL A 184 0.66 10.85 -7.45
CA VAL A 184 0.55 12.05 -6.60
C VAL A 184 -0.83 12.10 -5.95
N PRO A 185 -0.95 12.69 -4.75
CA PRO A 185 -2.26 12.97 -4.17
C PRO A 185 -3.09 13.84 -5.10
N ARG A 186 -4.41 13.61 -5.14
CA ARG A 186 -5.30 14.31 -6.07
C ARG A 186 -5.36 15.83 -5.85
N ASP A 187 -5.14 16.29 -4.62
CA ASP A 187 -5.06 17.72 -4.29
C ASP A 187 -3.69 18.35 -4.62
N ASN A 188 -2.76 17.55 -5.16
CA ASN A 188 -1.39 17.90 -5.48
C ASN A 188 -0.60 18.49 -4.29
N SER A 189 -1.07 18.24 -3.06
CA SER A 189 -0.41 18.66 -1.84
C SER A 189 0.23 17.44 -1.17
N TYR A 190 1.56 17.45 -1.07
CA TYR A 190 2.30 16.38 -0.42
C TYR A 190 3.51 16.93 0.31
N SER A 191 3.85 16.29 1.42
CA SER A 191 5.04 16.60 2.23
C SER A 191 6.03 15.43 2.32
N ARG A 192 5.63 14.27 1.79
CA ARG A 192 6.38 13.01 1.87
C ARG A 192 6.54 12.37 0.50
N GLY A 193 7.55 11.50 0.39
CA GLY A 193 7.76 10.62 -0.76
C GLY A 193 7.89 9.18 -0.30
N ALA A 194 7.34 8.23 -1.06
CA ALA A 194 7.52 6.80 -0.88
C ALA A 194 8.02 6.20 -2.20
N LEU A 195 9.05 5.36 -2.15
CA LEU A 195 9.57 4.67 -3.33
C LEU A 195 9.35 3.16 -3.17
N LEU A 196 8.63 2.58 -4.11
CA LEU A 196 8.33 1.15 -4.16
C LEU A 196 9.00 0.56 -5.40
N CYS A 197 9.53 -0.65 -5.29
CA CYS A 197 10.06 -1.41 -6.42
C CYS A 197 9.21 -2.64 -6.67
N CYS A 198 8.89 -2.92 -7.93
CA CYS A 198 7.98 -4.00 -8.33
C CYS A 198 8.28 -4.61 -9.70
#